data_AF-A0A941A3W2-F1
#
_entry.id   AF-A0A941A3W2-F1
#
_cell.length_a   1.000
_cell.length_b   1.000
_cell.length_c   1.000
_cell.angle_alpha   90.00
_cell.angle_beta   90.00
_cell.angle_gamma   90.00
#
_symmetry.space_group_name_H-M   'P 1'
#
loop_
_entity.id
_entity.type
_entity.pdbx_description
1 polymer ?
#
loop_
_entity_poly.entity_id
_entity_poly.type
_entity_poly.pdbx_seq_one_letter_code
_entity_poly.pdbx_strand_id
1 'polypeptide(L)'
;MNQTIDASKMLGALELANPVTITSESGVLTLTADSNSFIVEGSEAITSIVGDTDVTQGIYVITWNTARTLSYSASALLLVGQADKTTAIGDVGVYQLNNGVVTELLYQPIAGYAAASHVHDVATESSDGFMSSSDKTKLDGIATGAEVNQDAFSNVLVGDTTIAADAETATVELEAGTNIVLTADATNKKVTIAVSGQVANAAAADTATVCTGNAATATQLATARTLSFTGDATGSLTFDGSSDESAELTLSSSGVTAGTYQSVTVDAKGRVTDGTNPTSLDIDITGNAATATKLATARTIALTGAVTGSGTFDGSGDLSITTSAGSVIHGKQMFTSSGTFTVPDGVTEVWVSMCGGGGGGGGGGGSYNAISGAGGGGAAAYLAKAVTVTSGESITITIGAAGSAGASGGSGGSGGTSSFGSRLSCAGGGGGGTGLSASGTSSGGSAGGTGGSAGGCYYLGTDGVPWGSFQGGGSIFGAGGAGCGASIAGRPGSGYGAGGGGGASGGGGAGTQGFVLVEW
;
A
#
# COMPACT_ATOMS: atom_id res chain seq x y z
N MET A 1 65.78 23.22 168.63
CA MET A 1 66.30 22.01 169.30
C MET A 1 67.41 21.35 168.48
N ASN A 2 67.25 21.10 167.17
CA ASN A 2 67.87 19.90 166.57
C ASN A 2 66.98 18.78 167.14
N GLN A 3 67.25 18.43 168.39
CA GLN A 3 66.54 17.42 169.16
C GLN A 3 66.86 15.96 168.71
N THR A 4 67.98 15.56 168.06
CA THR A 4 69.31 16.18 167.88
C THR A 4 69.68 17.16 168.98
N ILE A 5 69.63 16.60 170.18
CA ILE A 5 70.70 16.81 171.12
C ILE A 5 71.97 16.83 170.26
N ASP A 6 72.57 18.02 170.15
CA ASP A 6 73.97 18.18 170.46
C ASP A 6 74.76 16.94 170.03
N ALA A 7 74.90 16.78 168.71
CA ALA A 7 75.44 15.59 168.05
C ALA A 7 76.94 15.37 168.37
N SER A 8 77.50 16.16 169.28
CA SER A 8 78.69 15.84 170.05
C SER A 8 78.52 14.63 171.01
N LYS A 9 77.32 14.06 171.14
CA LYS A 9 77.02 12.94 172.04
C LYS A 9 76.54 11.66 171.34
N MET A 10 77.53 10.83 170.96
CA MET A 10 77.47 9.36 170.85
C MET A 10 76.67 8.84 169.64
N LEU A 11 77.27 8.41 168.52
CA LEU A 11 78.52 7.66 168.27
C LEU A 11 78.45 6.18 168.73
N GLY A 12 78.08 5.30 167.80
CA GLY A 12 77.95 3.82 167.91
C GLY A 12 76.86 3.32 166.92
N ALA A 13 77.16 2.59 165.84
CA ALA A 13 77.59 1.17 165.77
C ALA A 13 76.45 0.18 166.15
N LEU A 14 76.13 -0.91 165.41
CA LEU A 14 76.55 -1.41 164.09
C LEU A 14 75.67 -2.66 163.73
N GLU A 15 75.92 -3.30 162.56
CA GLU A 15 75.72 -4.74 162.22
C GLU A 15 74.37 -5.36 161.73
N LEU A 16 74.51 -5.95 160.53
CA LEU A 16 74.09 -7.28 160.03
C LEU A 16 72.77 -7.56 159.25
N ALA A 17 72.98 -7.72 157.93
CA ALA A 17 72.55 -8.88 157.13
C ALA A 17 71.10 -8.98 156.58
N ASN A 18 70.43 -7.86 156.31
CA ASN A 18 69.33 -7.80 155.34
C ASN A 18 69.50 -6.54 154.44
N PRO A 19 69.04 -6.58 153.17
CA PRO A 19 68.96 -5.38 152.35
C PRO A 19 67.93 -4.40 152.95
N VAL A 20 68.30 -3.13 153.10
CA VAL A 20 67.45 -2.08 153.68
C VAL A 20 67.01 -1.12 152.58
N THR A 21 65.70 -0.98 152.40
CA THR A 21 65.09 0.02 151.50
C THR A 21 65.08 1.39 152.18
N ILE A 22 65.45 2.45 151.45
CA ILE A 22 65.41 3.83 151.92
C ILE A 22 64.49 4.64 151.01
N THR A 23 63.57 5.42 151.60
CA THR A 23 62.74 6.42 150.92
C THR A 23 63.11 7.82 151.39
N SER A 24 63.20 8.80 150.49
CA SER A 24 63.53 10.19 150.82
C SER A 24 62.31 11.11 150.76
N GLU A 25 62.20 11.99 151.75
CA GLU A 25 61.37 13.18 151.74
C GLU A 25 62.33 14.37 151.93
N SER A 26 62.55 15.19 150.89
CA SER A 26 63.49 16.34 150.88
C SER A 26 65.00 16.07 150.68
N GLY A 27 65.41 14.97 150.03
CA GLY A 27 66.71 14.88 149.34
C GLY A 27 68.04 14.82 150.15
N VAL A 28 68.04 14.30 151.39
CA VAL A 28 69.28 14.10 152.20
C VAL A 28 69.53 12.62 152.47
N LEU A 29 70.80 12.20 152.50
CA LEU A 29 71.20 10.80 152.71
C LEU A 29 72.37 10.69 153.69
N THR A 30 72.25 9.83 154.70
CA THR A 30 73.23 9.64 155.79
C THR A 30 73.79 8.22 155.74
N LEU A 31 75.11 8.07 155.89
CA LEU A 31 75.76 6.76 155.99
C LEU A 31 75.84 6.28 157.44
N THR A 32 75.78 4.97 157.63
CA THR A 32 76.32 4.29 158.82
C THR A 32 77.17 3.14 158.30
N ALA A 33 78.33 2.89 158.92
CA ALA A 33 79.16 1.73 158.56
C ALA A 33 78.34 0.43 158.80
N ASP A 34 78.40 -0.61 157.97
CA ASP A 34 79.54 -1.07 157.15
C ASP A 34 79.21 -1.35 155.65
N SER A 35 80.18 -1.96 154.95
CA SER A 35 80.20 -2.32 153.52
C SER A 35 79.01 -3.21 153.05
N ASN A 36 78.67 -3.37 151.76
CA ASN A 36 79.53 -3.21 150.56
C ASN A 36 78.78 -2.98 149.21
N SER A 37 77.58 -2.38 149.19
CA SER A 37 76.90 -2.02 147.92
C SER A 37 75.80 -1.00 148.15
N PHE A 38 75.64 -0.01 147.26
CA PHE A 38 74.58 0.99 147.37
C PHE A 38 73.68 0.97 146.12
N ILE A 39 72.37 0.83 146.32
CA ILE A 39 71.34 0.88 145.28
C ILE A 39 70.38 2.02 145.65
N VAL A 40 70.15 2.96 144.74
CA VAL A 40 69.23 4.08 144.95
C VAL A 40 67.99 3.91 144.08
N GLU A 41 66.88 3.54 144.71
CA GLU A 41 65.56 3.53 144.09
C GLU A 41 64.79 4.78 144.52
N GLY A 42 64.90 5.86 143.74
CA GLY A 42 64.28 7.14 144.09
C GLY A 42 64.41 8.21 143.00
N SER A 43 63.48 9.16 142.98
CA SER A 43 63.24 10.10 141.87
C SER A 43 63.98 11.45 141.95
N GLU A 44 64.80 11.68 142.97
CA GLU A 44 65.42 13.00 143.24
C GLU A 44 66.94 13.01 143.01
N ALA A 45 67.52 14.20 142.86
CA ALA A 45 68.95 14.43 142.68
C ALA A 45 69.63 14.81 144.01
N ILE A 46 70.82 14.26 144.25
CA ILE A 46 71.57 14.40 145.51
C ILE A 46 72.24 15.79 145.57
N THR A 47 72.14 16.51 146.71
CA THR A 47 72.57 17.92 146.80
C THR A 47 73.67 18.27 147.82
N SER A 48 73.99 17.45 148.84
CA SER A 48 75.20 17.65 149.70
C SER A 48 75.58 16.44 150.56
N ILE A 49 76.79 16.47 151.16
CA ILE A 49 77.34 15.43 152.06
C ILE A 49 78.09 16.08 153.23
N VAL A 50 77.79 15.66 154.47
CA VAL A 50 78.58 15.87 155.71
C VAL A 50 78.27 14.68 156.64
N GLY A 51 79.20 14.04 157.36
CA GLY A 51 80.67 14.16 157.45
C GLY A 51 81.25 12.83 157.99
N ASP A 52 82.37 12.75 158.72
CA ASP A 52 83.33 13.78 159.12
C ASP A 52 84.72 13.15 159.42
N THR A 53 85.76 13.96 159.53
CA THR A 53 87.21 13.64 159.62
C THR A 53 87.83 12.80 158.50
N ASP A 54 87.30 11.65 158.05
CA ASP A 54 87.88 10.95 156.87
C ASP A 54 86.95 9.91 156.21
N VAL A 55 86.30 10.29 155.09
CA VAL A 55 85.52 9.38 154.21
C VAL A 55 85.89 9.66 152.75
N THR A 56 87.19 9.73 152.47
CA THR A 56 87.69 10.49 151.32
C THR A 56 87.74 9.75 149.98
N GLN A 57 87.56 8.42 149.88
CA GLN A 57 87.73 7.68 148.60
C GLN A 57 86.79 6.45 148.44
N GLY A 58 86.30 6.15 147.21
CA GLY A 58 85.51 4.92 146.89
C GLY A 58 84.94 4.83 145.46
N ILE A 59 84.44 3.67 145.02
CA ILE A 59 83.81 3.43 143.69
C ILE A 59 82.39 2.86 143.83
N TYR A 60 81.46 3.30 142.98
CA TYR A 60 80.02 3.02 143.01
C TYR A 60 79.47 2.70 141.61
N VAL A 61 78.44 1.85 141.51
CA VAL A 61 77.72 1.54 140.25
C VAL A 61 76.24 1.89 140.46
N ILE A 62 75.64 2.59 139.49
CA ILE A 62 74.26 3.08 139.53
C ILE A 62 73.54 2.63 138.26
N THR A 63 72.32 2.12 138.40
CA THR A 63 71.40 1.85 137.28
C THR A 63 70.20 2.77 137.39
N TRP A 64 69.81 3.42 136.30
CA TRP A 64 68.75 4.42 136.30
C TRP A 64 67.38 3.78 135.98
N ASN A 65 66.40 3.94 136.88
CA ASN A 65 65.03 3.42 136.67
C ASN A 65 64.07 4.45 136.04
N THR A 66 64.52 5.69 135.89
CA THR A 66 63.75 6.86 135.44
C THR A 66 64.68 7.80 134.70
N ALA A 67 64.24 8.30 133.54
CA ALA A 67 65.05 9.20 132.72
C ALA A 67 65.26 10.54 133.45
N ARG A 68 66.51 11.02 133.51
CA ARG A 68 66.88 12.25 134.24
C ARG A 68 68.15 12.91 133.69
N THR A 69 68.29 14.22 133.88
CA THR A 69 69.50 14.97 133.51
C THR A 69 70.45 15.12 134.69
N LEU A 70 71.73 14.83 134.46
CA LEU A 70 72.86 15.02 135.36
C LEU A 70 73.65 16.24 134.85
N SER A 71 73.94 17.22 135.70
CA SER A 71 74.66 18.44 135.29
C SER A 71 76.14 18.42 135.65
N TYR A 72 76.99 18.89 134.73
CA TYR A 72 78.44 18.88 134.90
C TYR A 72 78.95 20.05 135.74
N SER A 73 79.89 19.76 136.63
CA SER A 73 80.63 20.77 137.40
C SER A 73 82.08 20.34 137.56
N ALA A 74 83.00 21.18 137.05
CA ALA A 74 84.45 20.99 137.17
C ALA A 74 84.96 20.93 138.62
N SER A 75 84.14 21.27 139.61
CA SER A 75 84.50 21.34 141.03
C SER A 75 83.78 20.33 141.92
N ALA A 76 82.83 19.55 141.40
CA ALA A 76 81.97 18.69 142.22
C ALA A 76 81.52 17.39 141.53
N LEU A 77 81.08 17.44 140.27
CA LEU A 77 80.57 16.30 139.52
C LEU A 77 81.14 16.31 138.09
N LEU A 78 82.23 15.57 137.90
CA LEU A 78 82.88 15.39 136.61
C LEU A 78 82.24 14.21 135.89
N LEU A 79 81.33 14.48 134.96
CA LEU A 79 80.80 13.48 134.04
C LEU A 79 81.78 13.16 132.92
N VAL A 80 81.71 11.94 132.38
CA VAL A 80 82.44 11.55 131.17
C VAL A 80 81.94 12.41 130.02
N GLY A 81 82.84 13.25 129.50
CA GLY A 81 82.55 14.23 128.45
C GLY A 81 82.45 15.69 128.92
N GLN A 82 82.54 15.96 130.23
CA GLN A 82 82.53 17.32 130.80
C GLN A 82 81.35 18.21 130.35
N ALA A 83 80.15 17.63 130.28
CA ALA A 83 78.92 18.33 129.95
C ALA A 83 77.71 17.66 130.64
N ASP A 84 76.59 18.39 130.71
CA ASP A 84 75.31 17.87 131.16
C ASP A 84 74.86 16.68 130.30
N LYS A 85 74.37 15.62 130.94
CA LYS A 85 73.99 14.34 130.31
C LYS A 85 72.58 13.94 130.73
N THR A 86 71.73 13.60 129.76
CA THR A 86 70.44 12.97 130.06
C THR A 86 70.57 11.46 129.97
N THR A 87 70.08 10.78 131.01
CA THR A 87 70.04 9.32 131.17
C THR A 87 68.63 8.81 130.89
N ALA A 88 68.52 7.57 130.42
CA ALA A 88 67.26 6.87 130.16
C ALA A 88 67.01 5.73 131.17
N ILE A 89 65.82 5.13 131.11
CA ILE A 89 65.46 3.96 131.91
C ILE A 89 66.27 2.75 131.42
N GLY A 90 67.03 2.14 132.33
CA GLY A 90 67.90 0.99 132.07
C GLY A 90 69.38 1.34 131.84
N ASP A 91 69.75 2.62 131.80
CA ASP A 91 71.14 3.05 131.66
C ASP A 91 71.97 2.73 132.91
N VAL A 92 73.27 2.45 132.72
CA VAL A 92 74.21 2.13 133.82
C VAL A 92 75.39 3.10 133.83
N GLY A 93 75.75 3.61 135.01
CA GLY A 93 76.92 4.47 135.24
C GLY A 93 77.79 3.99 136.40
N VAL A 94 79.10 4.22 136.31
CA VAL A 94 80.10 3.93 137.36
C VAL A 94 80.74 5.23 137.80
N TYR A 95 80.84 5.49 139.10
CA TYR A 95 81.30 6.76 139.67
C TYR A 95 82.34 6.51 140.77
N GLN A 96 83.39 7.32 140.81
CA GLN A 96 84.42 7.34 141.85
C GLN A 96 84.30 8.61 142.68
N LEU A 97 84.34 8.47 144.00
CA LEU A 97 84.49 9.59 144.95
C LEU A 97 85.96 9.71 145.32
N ASN A 98 86.55 10.90 145.20
CA ASN A 98 87.89 11.23 145.71
C ASN A 98 87.88 12.65 146.30
N ASN A 99 88.17 12.79 147.60
CA ASN A 99 88.28 14.04 148.35
C ASN A 99 87.16 15.07 148.04
N GLY A 100 85.90 14.62 148.02
CA GLY A 100 84.72 15.46 147.80
C GLY A 100 84.32 15.67 146.34
N VAL A 101 85.09 15.14 145.38
CA VAL A 101 84.78 15.18 143.95
C VAL A 101 84.20 13.84 143.50
N VAL A 102 83.04 13.87 142.82
CA VAL A 102 82.45 12.73 142.13
C VAL A 102 82.93 12.73 140.67
N THR A 103 83.58 11.66 140.24
CA THR A 103 84.02 11.46 138.84
C THR A 103 83.31 10.25 138.26
N GLU A 104 82.53 10.45 137.20
CA GLU A 104 82.01 9.34 136.39
C GLU A 104 83.18 8.65 135.68
N LEU A 105 83.35 7.35 135.93
CA LEU A 105 84.37 6.51 135.30
C LEU A 105 83.85 5.86 134.01
N LEU A 106 82.56 5.52 133.95
CA LEU A 106 81.94 4.83 132.82
C LEU A 106 80.44 5.12 132.77
N TYR A 107 79.86 5.13 131.57
CA TYR A 107 78.42 5.24 131.33
C TYR A 107 78.05 4.46 130.06
N GLN A 108 76.95 3.70 130.08
CA GLN A 108 76.45 2.93 128.93
C GLN A 108 74.91 3.04 128.77
N PRO A 109 74.41 3.50 127.62
CA PRO A 109 72.98 3.56 127.30
C PRO A 109 72.45 2.33 126.54
N ILE A 110 71.13 2.08 126.63
CA ILE A 110 70.47 0.91 126.01
C ILE A 110 69.51 1.29 124.86
N ALA A 111 69.68 0.70 123.66
CA ALA A 111 68.81 0.93 122.50
C ALA A 111 68.82 -0.26 121.52
N GLY A 112 67.66 -0.79 121.09
CA GLY A 112 67.65 -1.85 120.06
C GLY A 112 66.39 -2.67 119.73
N TYR A 113 65.21 -2.48 120.36
CA TYR A 113 64.02 -3.31 120.07
C TYR A 113 62.73 -2.50 119.88
N ALA A 114 61.83 -2.99 119.02
CA ALA A 114 60.53 -2.39 118.71
C ALA A 114 59.38 -2.96 119.58
N ALA A 115 58.33 -2.17 119.77
CA ALA A 115 57.22 -2.51 120.66
C ALA A 115 56.24 -3.56 120.08
N ALA A 116 55.56 -4.29 120.97
CA ALA A 116 54.57 -5.31 120.62
C ALA A 116 53.29 -4.78 119.94
N SER A 117 53.13 -3.45 119.84
CA SER A 117 51.93 -2.78 119.32
C SER A 117 52.12 -2.15 117.92
N HIS A 118 53.09 -2.62 117.13
CA HIS A 118 53.23 -2.14 115.75
C HIS A 118 52.15 -2.75 114.84
N VAL A 119 51.82 -2.04 113.77
CA VAL A 119 50.80 -2.40 112.77
C VAL A 119 51.32 -2.10 111.37
N HIS A 120 50.74 -2.76 110.36
CA HIS A 120 51.00 -2.52 108.94
C HIS A 120 49.73 -1.95 108.28
N ASP A 121 49.92 -1.05 107.31
CA ASP A 121 48.83 -0.43 106.57
C ASP A 121 48.18 -1.40 105.55
N VAL A 122 46.96 -1.07 105.15
CA VAL A 122 46.20 -1.83 104.14
C VAL A 122 46.78 -1.56 102.75
N ALA A 123 46.99 -2.60 101.95
CA ALA A 123 47.49 -2.48 100.58
C ALA A 123 46.50 -1.70 99.70
N THR A 124 47.01 -0.73 98.93
CA THR A 124 46.27 0.04 97.94
C THR A 124 46.85 -0.20 96.55
N GLU A 125 46.20 0.29 95.49
CA GLU A 125 46.73 0.24 94.12
C GLU A 125 48.09 0.95 93.95
N SER A 126 48.50 1.79 94.92
CA SER A 126 49.69 2.63 94.86
C SER A 126 50.66 2.48 96.05
N SER A 127 50.34 1.63 97.03
CA SER A 127 51.20 1.38 98.19
C SER A 127 51.05 -0.05 98.70
N ASP A 128 52.19 -0.68 99.00
CA ASP A 128 52.25 -2.06 99.47
C ASP A 128 51.78 -2.17 100.93
N GLY A 129 51.09 -3.27 101.24
CA GLY A 129 50.67 -3.63 102.61
C GLY A 129 50.95 -5.11 102.85
N PHE A 130 49.92 -5.87 103.25
CA PHE A 130 49.99 -7.34 103.32
C PHE A 130 50.10 -8.04 101.95
N MET A 131 49.95 -7.30 100.85
CA MET A 131 50.16 -7.73 99.47
C MET A 131 50.74 -6.56 98.67
N SER A 132 51.32 -6.84 97.49
CA SER A 132 51.84 -5.77 96.65
C SER A 132 50.73 -4.94 96.02
N SER A 133 51.02 -3.66 95.81
CA SER A 133 50.20 -2.73 95.03
C SER A 133 49.93 -3.24 93.61
N SER A 134 50.89 -3.94 93.01
CA SER A 134 50.73 -4.56 91.68
C SER A 134 49.71 -5.70 91.67
N ASP A 135 49.73 -6.58 92.69
CA ASP A 135 48.74 -7.65 92.82
C ASP A 135 47.34 -7.08 93.13
N LYS A 136 47.27 -6.00 93.92
CA LYS A 136 46.01 -5.34 94.28
C LYS A 136 45.32 -4.77 93.04
N THR A 137 46.04 -3.95 92.27
CA THR A 137 45.57 -3.41 90.99
C THR A 137 45.16 -4.49 89.99
N LYS A 138 45.87 -5.63 89.96
CA LYS A 138 45.51 -6.76 89.10
C LYS A 138 44.21 -7.45 89.53
N LEU A 139 43.96 -7.58 90.83
CA LEU A 139 42.71 -8.17 91.35
C LEU A 139 41.53 -7.20 91.23
N ASP A 140 41.73 -5.90 91.46
CA ASP A 140 40.69 -4.88 91.31
C ASP A 140 40.22 -4.71 89.85
N GLY A 141 41.10 -5.00 88.88
CA GLY A 141 40.77 -5.04 87.45
C GLY A 141 39.90 -6.24 87.02
N ILE A 142 39.63 -7.21 87.91
CA ILE A 142 38.76 -8.36 87.60
C ILE A 142 37.33 -8.01 88.00
N ALA A 143 36.43 -7.97 87.02
CA ALA A 143 35.01 -7.73 87.26
C ALA A 143 34.40 -8.81 88.17
N THR A 144 33.52 -8.39 89.10
CA THR A 144 32.83 -9.29 90.03
C THR A 144 32.07 -10.39 89.28
N GLY A 145 32.50 -11.64 89.46
CA GLY A 145 31.89 -12.81 88.79
C GLY A 145 32.48 -13.14 87.42
N ALA A 146 33.67 -12.65 87.06
CA ALA A 146 34.34 -13.04 85.82
C ALA A 146 34.64 -14.56 85.76
N GLU A 147 34.22 -15.20 84.67
CA GLU A 147 34.40 -16.62 84.37
C GLU A 147 35.55 -16.85 83.37
N VAL A 148 36.06 -18.08 83.29
CA VAL A 148 37.23 -18.41 82.46
C VAL A 148 36.80 -18.90 81.08
N ASN A 149 37.04 -18.07 80.06
CA ASN A 149 37.10 -18.43 78.63
C ASN A 149 35.86 -19.15 78.05
N GLN A 150 34.74 -18.42 78.02
CA GLN A 150 33.50 -18.78 77.31
C GLN A 150 33.76 -18.87 75.79
N ASP A 151 34.05 -20.07 75.26
CA ASP A 151 34.22 -20.31 73.82
C ASP A 151 32.87 -20.56 73.08
N ALA A 152 31.74 -20.43 73.78
CA ALA A 152 30.39 -20.54 73.22
C ALA A 152 29.99 -19.32 72.36
N PHE A 153 29.18 -19.56 71.33
CA PHE A 153 28.56 -18.50 70.53
C PHE A 153 27.45 -17.80 71.34
N SER A 154 27.39 -16.46 71.38
CA SER A 154 26.33 -15.79 72.14
C SER A 154 24.94 -15.95 71.49
N ASN A 155 24.84 -15.66 70.19
CA ASN A 155 23.63 -15.81 69.39
C ASN A 155 23.98 -16.03 67.91
N VAL A 156 23.23 -16.88 67.21
CA VAL A 156 23.20 -16.96 65.73
C VAL A 156 21.79 -16.64 65.25
N LEU A 157 21.65 -15.59 64.43
CA LEU A 157 20.37 -15.20 63.83
C LEU A 157 20.21 -15.85 62.45
N VAL A 158 19.14 -16.61 62.25
CA VAL A 158 18.79 -17.25 60.97
C VAL A 158 17.40 -16.78 60.55
N GLY A 159 17.34 -15.86 59.59
CA GLY A 159 16.11 -15.13 59.28
C GLY A 159 15.64 -14.35 60.52
N ASP A 160 14.40 -14.60 60.95
CA ASP A 160 13.82 -13.99 62.15
C ASP A 160 14.05 -14.82 63.44
N THR A 161 14.74 -15.96 63.37
CA THR A 161 14.93 -16.88 64.51
C THR A 161 16.33 -16.75 65.12
N THR A 162 16.39 -16.44 66.41
CA THR A 162 17.65 -16.39 67.18
C THR A 162 17.92 -17.74 67.87
N ILE A 163 19.08 -18.32 67.58
CA ILE A 163 19.64 -19.48 68.29
C ILE A 163 20.65 -18.96 69.31
N ALA A 164 20.31 -18.99 70.59
CA ALA A 164 21.22 -18.64 71.69
C ALA A 164 22.01 -19.88 72.16
N ALA A 165 23.19 -19.70 72.76
CA ALA A 165 23.83 -20.79 73.50
C ALA A 165 23.04 -21.15 74.76
N ASP A 166 22.96 -22.44 75.04
CA ASP A 166 22.32 -23.05 76.22
C ASP A 166 23.34 -23.49 77.29
N ALA A 167 24.63 -23.50 76.95
CA ALA A 167 25.74 -23.87 77.83
C ALA A 167 27.04 -23.12 77.46
N GLU A 168 27.97 -23.08 78.42
CA GLU A 168 29.26 -22.36 78.35
C GLU A 168 30.23 -22.85 77.26
N THR A 169 29.91 -23.99 76.62
CA THR A 169 30.68 -24.61 75.52
C THR A 169 29.79 -25.04 74.34
N ALA A 170 28.63 -24.42 74.17
CA ALA A 170 27.68 -24.77 73.12
C ALA A 170 28.26 -24.67 71.69
N THR A 171 27.91 -25.63 70.83
CA THR A 171 28.36 -25.71 69.43
C THR A 171 27.21 -25.55 68.44
N VAL A 172 27.42 -24.80 67.36
CA VAL A 172 26.45 -24.71 66.25
C VAL A 172 26.68 -25.87 65.27
N GLU A 173 25.71 -26.76 65.15
CA GLU A 173 25.70 -27.78 64.09
C GLU A 173 25.05 -27.25 62.81
N LEU A 174 25.62 -27.58 61.65
CA LEU A 174 25.09 -27.22 60.34
C LEU A 174 24.86 -28.51 59.54
N GLU A 175 23.61 -28.94 59.43
CA GLU A 175 23.22 -30.12 58.65
C GLU A 175 22.88 -29.72 57.19
N ALA A 176 23.31 -30.54 56.23
CA ALA A 176 23.10 -30.28 54.81
C ALA A 176 21.69 -30.72 54.37
N GLY A 177 20.83 -29.74 54.09
CA GLY A 177 19.50 -29.98 53.54
C GLY A 177 19.51 -30.56 52.12
N THR A 178 18.33 -30.97 51.62
CA THR A 178 18.19 -31.47 50.24
C THR A 178 18.72 -30.46 49.23
N ASN A 179 19.55 -30.93 48.29
CA ASN A 179 20.23 -30.13 47.27
C ASN A 179 21.22 -29.07 47.80
N ILE A 180 21.65 -29.17 49.07
CA ILE A 180 22.73 -28.35 49.64
C ILE A 180 23.94 -29.25 49.94
N VAL A 181 25.14 -28.74 49.68
CA VAL A 181 26.41 -29.31 50.15
C VAL A 181 27.07 -28.31 51.09
N LEU A 182 27.44 -28.80 52.26
CA LEU A 182 28.23 -28.08 53.24
C LEU A 182 29.65 -28.65 53.26
N THR A 183 30.64 -27.82 52.95
CA THR A 183 32.05 -28.21 53.00
C THR A 183 32.75 -27.40 54.09
N ALA A 184 33.15 -28.07 55.16
CA ALA A 184 33.93 -27.48 56.24
C ALA A 184 35.43 -27.45 55.90
N ASP A 185 36.06 -26.31 56.14
CA ASP A 185 37.50 -26.10 56.07
C ASP A 185 38.00 -25.65 57.45
N ALA A 186 38.42 -26.64 58.25
CA ALA A 186 38.91 -26.43 59.61
C ALA A 186 40.27 -25.71 59.66
N THR A 187 41.01 -25.66 58.55
CA THR A 187 42.30 -24.95 58.43
C THR A 187 42.06 -23.46 58.26
N ASN A 188 41.22 -23.08 57.30
CA ASN A 188 40.91 -21.68 56.99
C ASN A 188 39.72 -21.10 57.78
N LYS A 189 39.17 -21.87 58.73
CA LYS A 189 38.01 -21.51 59.59
C LYS A 189 36.79 -21.07 58.77
N LYS A 190 36.50 -21.82 57.70
CA LYS A 190 35.44 -21.51 56.73
C LYS A 190 34.46 -22.67 56.60
N VAL A 191 33.18 -22.36 56.45
CA VAL A 191 32.19 -23.28 55.88
C VAL A 191 31.79 -22.75 54.51
N THR A 192 31.77 -23.61 53.49
CA THR A 192 31.25 -23.28 52.17
C THR A 192 29.89 -23.93 52.00
N ILE A 193 28.88 -23.12 51.69
CA ILE A 193 27.51 -23.55 51.39
C ILE A 193 27.36 -23.50 49.87
N ALA A 194 27.09 -24.65 49.25
CA ALA A 194 26.90 -24.78 47.81
C ALA A 194 25.57 -25.49 47.50
N VAL A 195 25.00 -25.23 46.32
CA VAL A 195 23.88 -26.02 45.80
C VAL A 195 24.44 -27.23 45.06
N SER A 196 23.85 -28.40 45.28
CA SER A 196 24.11 -29.62 44.51
C SER A 196 22.80 -30.16 43.94
N GLY A 197 22.77 -30.56 42.67
CA GLY A 197 21.55 -31.06 42.04
C GLY A 197 20.57 -29.95 41.61
N GLN A 198 19.27 -30.29 41.58
CA GLN A 198 18.25 -29.53 40.85
C GLN A 198 17.55 -28.48 41.71
N VAL A 199 17.57 -27.22 41.29
CA VAL A 199 16.76 -26.15 41.89
C VAL A 199 15.36 -26.15 41.25
N ALA A 200 14.32 -26.37 42.05
CA ALA A 200 12.95 -26.53 41.55
C ALA A 200 12.38 -25.25 40.90
N ASN A 201 12.85 -24.07 41.31
CA ASN A 201 12.47 -22.80 40.66
C ASN A 201 13.58 -21.75 40.87
N ALA A 202 14.31 -21.41 39.81
CA ALA A 202 15.41 -20.43 39.84
C ALA A 202 14.99 -19.16 39.07
N ALA A 203 14.41 -18.18 39.77
CA ALA A 203 13.83 -16.98 39.15
C ALA A 203 14.87 -16.02 38.51
N ALA A 204 16.17 -16.21 38.78
CA ALA A 204 17.26 -15.38 38.27
C ALA A 204 18.51 -16.24 37.95
N ALA A 205 18.37 -17.18 37.00
CA ALA A 205 19.50 -17.89 36.43
C ALA A 205 20.12 -17.08 35.28
N ASP A 206 21.35 -16.58 35.46
CA ASP A 206 22.03 -15.67 34.52
C ASP A 206 22.30 -16.32 33.14
N THR A 207 22.53 -17.64 33.10
CA THR A 207 22.45 -18.43 31.86
C THR A 207 22.12 -19.89 32.16
N ALA A 208 21.01 -20.39 31.63
CA ALA A 208 20.74 -21.83 31.54
C ALA A 208 21.46 -22.42 30.32
N THR A 209 22.79 -22.49 30.37
CA THR A 209 23.65 -22.80 29.20
C THR A 209 23.40 -24.19 28.60
N VAL A 210 22.75 -25.10 29.34
CA VAL A 210 22.30 -26.39 28.81
C VAL A 210 20.92 -26.76 29.37
N CYS A 211 19.86 -26.39 28.66
CA CYS A 211 18.56 -27.07 28.79
C CYS A 211 18.66 -28.44 28.10
N THR A 212 19.07 -29.49 28.82
CA THR A 212 19.17 -30.87 28.29
C THR A 212 17.82 -31.56 28.05
N GLY A 213 16.71 -30.84 28.21
CA GLY A 213 15.37 -31.33 27.94
C GLY A 213 14.58 -30.32 27.08
N ASN A 214 13.84 -30.84 26.12
CA ASN A 214 12.87 -30.05 25.35
C ASN A 214 11.88 -29.38 26.32
N ALA A 215 11.42 -28.17 25.98
CA ALA A 215 10.28 -27.57 26.67
C ALA A 215 9.08 -28.56 26.68
N ALA A 216 8.28 -28.57 27.74
CA ALA A 216 7.18 -29.53 27.89
C ALA A 216 6.21 -29.52 26.68
N THR A 217 6.02 -28.36 26.05
CA THR A 217 5.25 -28.18 24.81
C THR A 217 5.95 -28.70 23.56
N ALA A 218 7.29 -28.67 23.51
CA ALA A 218 8.13 -29.09 22.38
C ALA A 218 8.56 -30.58 22.45
N THR A 219 8.27 -31.28 23.55
CA THR A 219 8.50 -32.75 23.67
C THR A 219 7.82 -33.51 22.52
N GLN A 220 6.69 -33.00 22.04
CA GLN A 220 5.93 -33.54 20.92
C GLN A 220 6.65 -33.51 19.55
N LEU A 221 7.68 -32.68 19.38
CA LEU A 221 8.50 -32.58 18.16
C LEU A 221 9.80 -33.39 18.24
N ALA A 222 10.14 -33.98 19.40
CA ALA A 222 11.31 -34.88 19.54
C ALA A 222 11.23 -36.12 18.63
N THR A 223 10.03 -36.44 18.15
CA THR A 223 9.83 -37.30 16.97
C THR A 223 9.32 -36.41 15.84
N ALA A 224 10.07 -36.34 14.75
CA ALA A 224 9.73 -35.51 13.59
C ALA A 224 8.30 -35.79 13.10
N ARG A 225 7.56 -34.72 12.81
CA ARG A 225 6.16 -34.79 12.36
C ARG A 225 6.06 -34.52 10.88
N THR A 226 5.34 -35.38 10.17
CA THR A 226 4.97 -35.11 8.77
C THR A 226 3.88 -34.05 8.73
N LEU A 227 4.21 -32.88 8.18
CA LEU A 227 3.24 -31.85 7.82
C LEU A 227 2.81 -32.13 6.38
N SER A 228 1.50 -32.33 6.15
CA SER A 228 0.94 -32.69 4.84
C SER A 228 0.01 -31.61 4.32
N PHE A 229 0.17 -31.27 3.04
CA PHE A 229 -0.64 -30.31 2.30
C PHE A 229 -1.53 -31.08 1.31
N THR A 230 -2.81 -30.70 1.22
CA THR A 230 -3.82 -31.38 0.39
C THR A 230 -4.78 -30.39 -0.25
N GLY A 231 -5.42 -30.78 -1.35
CA GLY A 231 -6.32 -29.93 -2.14
C GLY A 231 -5.67 -29.44 -3.44
N ASP A 232 -5.74 -28.13 -3.69
CA ASP A 232 -5.22 -27.52 -4.93
C ASP A 232 -3.68 -27.59 -5.04
N ALA A 233 -3.00 -27.72 -3.91
CA ALA A 233 -1.58 -28.07 -3.83
C ALA A 233 -1.39 -29.27 -2.89
N THR A 234 -0.54 -30.21 -3.30
CA THR A 234 -0.22 -31.44 -2.57
C THR A 234 1.28 -31.53 -2.31
N GLY A 235 1.65 -32.02 -1.13
CA GLY A 235 3.06 -32.17 -0.74
C GLY A 235 3.19 -32.46 0.74
N SER A 236 4.42 -32.73 1.20
CA SER A 236 4.68 -32.97 2.62
C SER A 236 6.14 -32.72 2.98
N LEU A 237 6.40 -32.29 4.21
CA LEU A 237 7.74 -32.22 4.80
C LEU A 237 7.72 -32.87 6.19
N THR A 238 8.89 -33.28 6.69
CA THR A 238 9.07 -33.73 8.08
C THR A 238 9.74 -32.63 8.89
N PHE A 239 9.19 -32.28 10.06
CA PHE A 239 9.70 -31.21 10.92
C PHE A 239 9.79 -31.66 12.38
N ASP A 240 10.95 -31.45 13.00
CA ASP A 240 11.23 -31.65 14.43
C ASP A 240 11.69 -30.36 15.14
N GLY A 241 11.92 -29.27 14.40
CA GLY A 241 12.39 -27.99 14.91
C GLY A 241 13.90 -27.85 15.06
N SER A 242 14.73 -28.74 14.48
CA SER A 242 16.19 -28.56 14.48
C SER A 242 16.69 -27.49 13.50
N SER A 243 15.94 -27.24 12.43
CA SER A 243 16.32 -26.41 11.28
C SER A 243 15.10 -25.82 10.58
N ASP A 244 15.32 -24.82 9.74
CA ASP A 244 14.33 -24.34 8.77
C ASP A 244 14.14 -25.40 7.66
N GLU A 245 12.89 -25.80 7.42
CA GLU A 245 12.54 -26.82 6.42
C GLU A 245 11.63 -26.25 5.32
N SER A 246 11.66 -26.83 4.12
CA SER A 246 10.85 -26.42 2.97
C SER A 246 10.11 -27.59 2.34
N ALA A 247 8.80 -27.45 2.11
CA ALA A 247 8.02 -28.41 1.33
C ALA A 247 8.05 -28.08 -0.16
N GLU A 248 8.32 -29.09 -0.99
CA GLU A 248 7.97 -29.04 -2.40
C GLU A 248 6.45 -29.28 -2.56
N LEU A 249 5.77 -28.39 -3.29
CA LEU A 249 4.32 -28.45 -3.51
C LEU A 249 4.00 -28.69 -4.98
N THR A 250 3.25 -29.76 -5.24
CA THR A 250 2.72 -30.12 -6.56
C THR A 250 1.28 -29.61 -6.68
N LEU A 251 1.05 -28.70 -7.63
CA LEU A 251 -0.29 -28.20 -7.96
C LEU A 251 -1.12 -29.27 -8.68
N SER A 252 -2.39 -29.38 -8.29
CA SER A 252 -3.40 -30.20 -8.95
C SER A 252 -3.72 -29.65 -10.36
N SER A 253 -4.04 -30.53 -11.31
CA SER A 253 -4.48 -30.11 -12.64
C SER A 253 -5.84 -29.43 -12.59
N SER A 254 -5.93 -28.20 -13.13
CA SER A 254 -7.16 -27.39 -13.18
C SER A 254 -8.27 -27.91 -14.10
N GLY A 255 -8.04 -29.02 -14.80
CA GLY A 255 -8.89 -29.53 -15.89
C GLY A 255 -8.68 -28.83 -17.24
N VAL A 256 -7.90 -27.74 -17.29
CA VAL A 256 -7.49 -27.09 -18.55
C VAL A 256 -6.44 -27.96 -19.25
N THR A 257 -6.61 -28.18 -20.56
CA THR A 257 -5.63 -28.92 -21.37
C THR A 257 -4.41 -28.02 -21.61
N ALA A 258 -3.20 -28.55 -21.39
CA ALA A 258 -1.97 -27.80 -21.64
C ALA A 258 -1.85 -27.42 -23.11
N GLY A 259 -1.48 -26.17 -23.40
CA GLY A 259 -1.34 -25.69 -24.77
C GLY A 259 -1.40 -24.17 -24.89
N THR A 260 -1.22 -23.69 -26.13
CA THR A 260 -1.36 -22.28 -26.50
C THR A 260 -2.80 -21.98 -26.88
N TYR A 261 -3.42 -21.09 -26.11
CA TYR A 261 -4.66 -20.39 -26.43
C TYR A 261 -4.31 -19.05 -27.09
N GLN A 262 -5.30 -18.38 -27.70
CA GLN A 262 -5.17 -17.13 -28.48
C GLN A 262 -4.08 -16.12 -28.06
N SER A 263 -3.87 -15.90 -26.77
CA SER A 263 -2.91 -14.92 -26.26
C SER A 263 -2.11 -15.42 -25.05
N VAL A 264 -2.30 -16.67 -24.63
CA VAL A 264 -1.65 -17.25 -23.45
C VAL A 264 -1.33 -18.72 -23.68
N THR A 265 -0.15 -19.17 -23.26
CA THR A 265 0.18 -20.59 -23.15
C THR A 265 0.04 -21.03 -21.71
N VAL A 266 -0.64 -22.15 -21.47
CA VAL A 266 -0.83 -22.72 -20.13
C VAL A 266 -0.19 -24.11 -20.00
N ASP A 267 0.35 -24.40 -18.83
CA ASP A 267 0.83 -25.74 -18.48
C ASP A 267 -0.31 -26.69 -18.08
N ALA A 268 0.02 -27.97 -17.84
CA ALA A 268 -0.94 -28.99 -17.41
C ALA A 268 -1.52 -28.77 -15.99
N LYS A 269 -1.12 -27.69 -15.30
CA LYS A 269 -1.66 -27.24 -14.01
C LYS A 269 -2.53 -25.98 -14.20
N GLY A 270 -2.72 -25.51 -15.43
CA GLY A 270 -3.52 -24.34 -15.78
C GLY A 270 -2.83 -23.00 -15.52
N ARG A 271 -1.53 -23.00 -15.21
CA ARG A 271 -0.77 -21.75 -15.01
C ARG A 271 -0.39 -21.16 -16.36
N VAL A 272 -0.57 -19.86 -16.54
CA VAL A 272 -0.03 -19.14 -17.69
C VAL A 272 1.50 -19.13 -17.60
N THR A 273 2.17 -19.73 -18.60
CA THR A 273 3.64 -19.82 -18.70
C THR A 273 4.23 -18.88 -19.74
N ASP A 274 3.42 -18.40 -20.68
CA ASP A 274 3.79 -17.39 -21.66
C ASP A 274 2.53 -16.64 -22.14
N GLY A 275 2.67 -15.44 -22.69
CA GLY A 275 1.54 -14.70 -23.23
C GLY A 275 1.91 -13.38 -23.91
N THR A 276 1.07 -12.96 -24.84
CA THR A 276 1.19 -11.71 -25.58
C THR A 276 -0.04 -10.84 -25.35
N ASN A 277 0.10 -9.52 -25.40
CA ASN A 277 -1.06 -8.65 -25.38
C ASN A 277 -1.69 -8.64 -26.78
N PRO A 278 -2.94 -9.10 -26.97
CA PRO A 278 -3.56 -9.15 -28.30
C PRO A 278 -3.71 -7.74 -28.88
N THR A 279 -3.08 -7.49 -30.03
CA THR A 279 -3.22 -6.23 -30.79
C THR A 279 -4.52 -6.18 -31.59
N SER A 280 -5.21 -7.33 -31.72
CA SER A 280 -6.57 -7.46 -32.21
C SER A 280 -7.31 -8.46 -31.33
N LEU A 281 -8.57 -8.17 -30.99
CA LEU A 281 -9.47 -9.18 -30.43
C LEU A 281 -9.67 -10.28 -31.48
N ASP A 282 -9.35 -11.54 -31.14
CA ASP A 282 -9.67 -12.71 -31.99
C ASP A 282 -11.15 -13.08 -31.88
N ILE A 283 -11.99 -12.09 -32.18
CA ILE A 283 -13.29 -12.32 -32.78
C ILE A 283 -12.96 -12.45 -34.27
N ASP A 284 -13.43 -13.50 -34.92
CA ASP A 284 -13.15 -13.72 -36.34
C ASP A 284 -13.84 -12.65 -37.21
N ILE A 285 -13.16 -11.51 -37.37
CA ILE A 285 -13.53 -10.40 -38.25
C ILE A 285 -13.22 -10.70 -39.72
N THR A 286 -12.62 -11.87 -40.02
CA THR A 286 -12.54 -12.42 -41.38
C THR A 286 -13.75 -13.31 -41.71
N GLY A 287 -14.43 -13.80 -40.67
CA GLY A 287 -15.73 -14.43 -40.74
C GLY A 287 -16.81 -13.45 -41.18
N ASN A 288 -17.48 -13.77 -42.29
CA ASN A 288 -18.67 -13.04 -42.74
C ASN A 288 -19.70 -12.93 -41.61
N ALA A 289 -20.21 -11.72 -41.35
CA ALA A 289 -21.32 -11.53 -40.42
C ALA A 289 -22.47 -12.50 -40.73
N ALA A 290 -23.15 -13.03 -39.71
CA ALA A 290 -24.16 -14.09 -39.88
C ALA A 290 -25.34 -13.70 -40.82
N THR A 291 -25.57 -12.42 -41.04
CA THR A 291 -26.53 -11.89 -42.03
C THR A 291 -25.94 -11.75 -43.45
N ALA A 292 -24.62 -11.60 -43.56
CA ALA A 292 -23.86 -11.48 -44.82
C ALA A 292 -23.54 -12.82 -45.49
N THR A 293 -23.75 -13.97 -44.83
CA THR A 293 -23.59 -15.32 -45.45
C THR A 293 -24.37 -15.47 -46.76
N LYS A 294 -25.46 -14.72 -46.96
CA LYS A 294 -26.24 -14.71 -48.21
C LYS A 294 -25.55 -14.00 -49.40
N LEU A 295 -24.57 -13.14 -49.13
CA LEU A 295 -23.74 -12.42 -50.12
C LEU A 295 -22.44 -13.15 -50.48
N ALA A 296 -22.02 -14.14 -49.68
CA ALA A 296 -20.89 -15.04 -50.01
C ALA A 296 -21.08 -15.81 -51.34
N THR A 297 -22.31 -15.87 -51.86
CA THR A 297 -22.59 -16.14 -53.27
C THR A 297 -23.08 -14.85 -53.92
N ALA A 298 -22.30 -14.34 -54.88
CA ALA A 298 -22.62 -13.12 -55.61
C ALA A 298 -24.04 -13.14 -56.19
N ARG A 299 -24.73 -11.99 -56.12
CA ARG A 299 -26.11 -11.83 -56.60
C ARG A 299 -26.14 -10.91 -57.80
N THR A 300 -26.86 -11.31 -58.85
CA THR A 300 -27.14 -10.43 -59.99
C THR A 300 -28.19 -9.41 -59.59
N ILE A 301 -27.84 -8.12 -59.66
CA ILE A 301 -28.77 -7.01 -59.60
C ILE A 301 -29.10 -6.63 -61.05
N ALA A 302 -30.39 -6.62 -61.39
CA ALA A 302 -30.88 -6.36 -62.75
C ALA A 302 -31.88 -5.19 -62.75
N LEU A 303 -31.72 -4.29 -63.71
CA LEU A 303 -32.60 -3.18 -64.02
C LEU A 303 -33.49 -3.59 -65.21
N THR A 304 -34.80 -3.41 -65.07
CA THR A 304 -35.80 -3.80 -66.07
C THR A 304 -36.73 -2.64 -66.41
N GLY A 305 -37.13 -2.53 -67.69
CA GLY A 305 -38.02 -1.48 -68.18
C GLY A 305 -37.36 -0.66 -69.28
N ALA A 306 -37.66 0.64 -69.35
CA ALA A 306 -37.13 1.57 -70.36
C ALA A 306 -35.60 1.78 -70.27
N VAL A 307 -34.96 1.32 -69.19
CA VAL A 307 -33.49 1.25 -69.06
C VAL A 307 -33.14 -0.16 -68.60
N THR A 308 -32.23 -0.80 -69.33
CA THR A 308 -31.75 -2.16 -69.04
C THR A 308 -30.29 -2.14 -68.63
N GLY A 309 -29.92 -2.97 -67.67
CA GLY A 309 -28.54 -3.15 -67.24
C GLY A 309 -28.46 -4.14 -66.08
N SER A 310 -27.36 -4.85 -65.92
CA SER A 310 -27.19 -5.80 -64.82
C SER A 310 -25.73 -5.97 -64.43
N GLY A 311 -25.48 -6.28 -63.15
CA GLY A 311 -24.16 -6.61 -62.64
C GLY A 311 -24.24 -7.54 -61.43
N THR A 312 -23.15 -8.24 -61.12
CA THR A 312 -23.03 -9.12 -59.95
C THR A 312 -22.38 -8.39 -58.78
N PHE A 313 -22.96 -8.55 -57.58
CA PHE A 313 -22.47 -7.97 -56.33
C PHE A 313 -22.33 -9.05 -55.25
N ASP A 314 -21.17 -9.08 -54.59
CA ASP A 314 -20.83 -9.95 -53.45
C ASP A 314 -20.49 -9.16 -52.17
N GLY A 315 -20.44 -7.82 -52.24
CA GLY A 315 -20.10 -6.95 -51.13
C GLY A 315 -18.60 -6.66 -50.97
N SER A 316 -17.71 -7.12 -51.86
CA SER A 316 -16.27 -6.85 -51.74
C SER A 316 -15.85 -5.42 -52.13
N GLY A 317 -16.76 -4.63 -52.71
CA GLY A 317 -16.53 -3.27 -53.19
C GLY A 317 -17.73 -2.73 -53.97
N ASP A 318 -17.61 -1.51 -54.52
CA ASP A 318 -18.70 -0.84 -55.23
C ASP A 318 -19.05 -1.52 -56.57
N LEU A 319 -20.35 -1.73 -56.82
CA LEU A 319 -20.84 -2.20 -58.13
C LEU A 319 -21.26 -1.04 -59.03
N SER A 320 -20.56 -0.88 -60.16
CA SER A 320 -21.01 -0.06 -61.28
C SER A 320 -21.83 -0.89 -62.28
N ILE A 321 -23.10 -0.53 -62.51
CA ILE A 321 -23.94 -1.18 -63.53
C ILE A 321 -23.96 -0.32 -64.79
N THR A 322 -23.42 -0.83 -65.89
CA THR A 322 -23.57 -0.20 -67.21
C THR A 322 -25.03 -0.32 -67.67
N THR A 323 -25.65 0.81 -67.99
CA THR A 323 -27.04 0.88 -68.45
C THR A 323 -27.14 1.23 -69.91
N SER A 324 -28.10 0.63 -70.61
CA SER A 324 -28.57 1.05 -71.93
C SER A 324 -29.99 1.59 -71.79
N ALA A 325 -30.22 2.83 -72.21
CA ALA A 325 -31.55 3.37 -72.35
C ALA A 325 -32.21 2.80 -73.61
N GLY A 326 -33.43 2.27 -73.49
CA GLY A 326 -34.34 2.16 -74.61
C GLY A 326 -34.55 3.56 -75.19
N SER A 327 -34.45 3.68 -76.52
CA SER A 327 -34.38 4.97 -77.19
C SER A 327 -35.58 5.87 -76.85
N VAL A 328 -35.37 7.18 -76.79
CA VAL A 328 -36.50 8.12 -76.70
C VAL A 328 -37.35 7.94 -77.95
N ILE A 329 -38.57 7.42 -77.77
CA ILE A 329 -39.48 7.04 -78.85
C ILE A 329 -40.19 8.25 -79.45
N HIS A 330 -39.41 9.12 -80.09
CA HIS A 330 -39.91 10.13 -81.00
C HIS A 330 -39.29 9.98 -82.39
N GLY A 331 -40.08 10.08 -83.46
CA GLY A 331 -39.60 9.87 -84.82
C GLY A 331 -40.63 10.18 -85.90
N LYS A 332 -40.21 10.04 -87.16
CA LYS A 332 -41.09 10.23 -88.31
C LYS A 332 -40.66 9.42 -89.54
N GLN A 333 -41.65 9.00 -90.33
CA GLN A 333 -41.45 8.27 -91.58
C GLN A 333 -42.43 8.76 -92.66
N MET A 334 -41.88 9.13 -93.81
CA MET A 334 -42.63 9.59 -94.99
C MET A 334 -42.73 8.47 -96.03
N PHE A 335 -43.93 8.23 -96.53
CA PHE A 335 -44.24 7.28 -97.60
C PHE A 335 -44.75 8.04 -98.83
N THR A 336 -43.94 8.03 -99.89
CA THR A 336 -44.31 8.46 -101.26
C THR A 336 -44.45 7.26 -102.20
N SER A 337 -44.36 6.05 -101.67
CA SER A 337 -44.67 4.78 -102.34
C SER A 337 -45.29 3.85 -101.31
N SER A 338 -46.19 2.96 -101.74
CA SER A 338 -46.84 2.00 -100.85
C SER A 338 -45.81 1.08 -100.18
N GLY A 339 -46.06 0.69 -98.93
CA GLY A 339 -45.12 -0.09 -98.14
C GLY A 339 -45.73 -0.51 -96.80
N THR A 340 -44.88 -0.73 -95.80
CA THR A 340 -45.29 -1.08 -94.43
C THR A 340 -44.61 -0.16 -93.44
N PHE A 341 -45.38 0.35 -92.48
CA PHE A 341 -44.88 1.01 -91.28
C PHE A 341 -44.87 0.00 -90.14
N THR A 342 -43.72 -0.20 -89.49
CA THR A 342 -43.63 -1.00 -88.27
C THR A 342 -43.63 -0.04 -87.08
N VAL A 343 -44.62 -0.17 -86.20
CA VAL A 343 -44.76 0.66 -85.00
C VAL A 343 -43.58 0.37 -84.07
N PRO A 344 -42.74 1.36 -83.70
CA PRO A 344 -41.61 1.15 -82.80
C PRO A 344 -42.04 0.70 -81.40
N ASP A 345 -41.15 -0.02 -80.72
CA ASP A 345 -41.45 -0.58 -79.41
C ASP A 345 -41.75 0.51 -78.37
N GLY A 346 -42.89 0.40 -77.69
CA GLY A 346 -43.40 1.37 -76.72
C GLY A 346 -44.32 2.46 -77.29
N VAL A 347 -44.49 2.56 -78.61
CA VAL A 347 -45.40 3.53 -79.25
C VAL A 347 -46.84 3.00 -79.24
N THR A 348 -47.78 3.80 -78.73
CA THR A 348 -49.22 3.48 -78.67
C THR A 348 -50.12 4.45 -79.45
N GLU A 349 -49.59 5.59 -79.89
CA GLU A 349 -50.29 6.60 -80.68
C GLU A 349 -49.33 7.20 -81.71
N VAL A 350 -49.84 7.51 -82.90
CA VAL A 350 -49.10 8.20 -83.96
C VAL A 350 -49.93 9.32 -84.57
N TRP A 351 -49.27 10.33 -85.10
CA TRP A 351 -49.87 11.46 -85.81
C TRP A 351 -49.68 11.26 -87.31
N VAL A 352 -50.80 11.14 -88.05
CA VAL A 352 -50.78 10.86 -89.48
C VAL A 352 -51.19 12.10 -90.29
N SER A 353 -50.32 12.55 -91.18
CA SER A 353 -50.61 13.57 -92.20
C SER A 353 -50.58 12.91 -93.57
N MET A 354 -51.65 13.00 -94.34
CA MET A 354 -51.78 12.25 -95.60
C MET A 354 -52.80 12.86 -96.55
N CYS A 355 -52.70 12.55 -97.85
CA CYS A 355 -53.74 12.80 -98.83
C CYS A 355 -53.83 11.68 -99.86
N GLY A 356 -55.00 11.54 -100.51
CA GLY A 356 -55.18 10.68 -101.67
C GLY A 356 -54.45 11.21 -102.92
N GLY A 357 -54.53 10.50 -104.04
CA GLY A 357 -54.09 11.03 -105.34
C GLY A 357 -55.10 12.02 -105.91
N GLY A 358 -54.64 13.08 -106.57
CA GLY A 358 -55.51 14.02 -107.28
C GLY A 358 -55.97 13.44 -108.61
N GLY A 359 -57.15 13.85 -109.08
CA GLY A 359 -57.70 13.41 -110.36
C GLY A 359 -56.99 14.08 -111.55
N GLY A 360 -56.89 13.37 -112.68
CA GLY A 360 -56.42 13.97 -113.93
C GLY A 360 -57.46 14.94 -114.49
N GLY A 361 -57.00 15.95 -115.24
CA GLY A 361 -57.89 16.78 -116.06
C GLY A 361 -58.35 16.03 -117.31
N GLY A 362 -59.52 16.38 -117.82
CA GLY A 362 -60.01 15.90 -119.11
C GLY A 362 -59.25 16.55 -120.26
N GLY A 363 -59.06 15.82 -121.36
CA GLY A 363 -58.68 16.43 -122.64
C GLY A 363 -59.88 17.10 -123.28
N GLY A 364 -59.65 18.20 -124.00
CA GLY A 364 -60.71 18.85 -124.77
C GLY A 364 -61.05 18.07 -126.04
N GLY A 365 -62.14 18.44 -126.71
CA GLY A 365 -62.57 17.71 -127.91
C GLY A 365 -61.55 17.81 -129.05
N GLY A 366 -61.44 16.76 -129.86
CA GLY A 366 -60.45 16.65 -130.95
C GLY A 366 -60.73 17.53 -132.18
N SER A 367 -61.24 18.74 -132.01
CA SER A 367 -61.58 19.68 -133.10
C SER A 367 -61.23 21.11 -132.72
N TYR A 368 -60.86 21.94 -133.68
CA TYR A 368 -60.37 23.31 -133.43
C TYR A 368 -61.37 24.24 -132.72
N ASN A 369 -62.68 23.95 -132.80
CA ASN A 369 -63.75 24.69 -132.13
C ASN A 369 -64.34 23.95 -130.92
N ALA A 370 -63.70 22.88 -130.44
CA ALA A 370 -64.22 22.09 -129.33
C ALA A 370 -63.98 22.77 -127.97
N ILE A 371 -64.84 22.44 -127.01
CA ILE A 371 -64.74 22.83 -125.61
C ILE A 371 -63.50 22.20 -124.97
N SER A 372 -62.79 22.96 -124.14
CA SER A 372 -61.72 22.44 -123.28
C SER A 372 -62.26 21.45 -122.25
N GLY A 373 -61.50 20.39 -122.00
CA GLY A 373 -61.77 19.45 -120.92
C GLY A 373 -61.72 20.17 -119.56
N ALA A 374 -62.40 19.60 -118.57
CA ALA A 374 -62.46 20.19 -117.24
C ALA A 374 -61.26 19.79 -116.39
N GLY A 375 -60.96 20.57 -115.33
CA GLY A 375 -59.91 20.22 -114.39
C GLY A 375 -60.27 19.00 -113.55
N GLY A 376 -59.28 18.19 -113.16
CA GLY A 376 -59.46 17.11 -112.18
C GLY A 376 -59.57 17.66 -110.76
N GLY A 377 -60.22 16.93 -109.86
CA GLY A 377 -60.37 17.32 -108.45
C GLY A 377 -59.11 17.07 -107.62
N GLY A 378 -58.94 17.86 -106.55
CA GLY A 378 -57.97 17.59 -105.49
C GLY A 378 -58.48 16.49 -104.55
N ALA A 379 -57.55 15.75 -103.95
CA ALA A 379 -57.83 14.65 -103.04
C ALA A 379 -58.30 15.11 -101.64
N ALA A 380 -58.94 14.21 -100.89
CA ALA A 380 -59.10 14.38 -99.45
C ALA A 380 -57.73 14.41 -98.76
N ALA A 381 -57.66 15.12 -97.63
CA ALA A 381 -56.45 15.24 -96.84
C ALA A 381 -56.74 15.26 -95.32
N TYR A 382 -55.80 14.70 -94.55
CA TYR A 382 -55.68 14.87 -93.11
C TYR A 382 -54.33 15.51 -92.78
N LEU A 383 -54.31 16.36 -91.76
CA LEU A 383 -53.10 16.94 -91.17
C LEU A 383 -53.09 16.57 -89.69
N ALA A 384 -51.97 15.99 -89.23
CA ALA A 384 -51.72 15.61 -87.84
C ALA A 384 -52.92 14.92 -87.17
N LYS A 385 -53.45 13.86 -87.79
CA LYS A 385 -54.55 13.07 -87.23
C LYS A 385 -53.98 12.01 -86.29
N ALA A 386 -54.27 12.14 -84.99
CA ALA A 386 -53.94 11.11 -84.00
C ALA A 386 -54.64 9.78 -84.31
N VAL A 387 -53.89 8.68 -84.23
CA VAL A 387 -54.29 7.30 -84.53
C VAL A 387 -53.66 6.34 -83.53
N THR A 388 -54.47 5.57 -82.81
CA THR A 388 -54.00 4.55 -81.87
C THR A 388 -53.41 3.33 -82.59
N VAL A 389 -52.27 2.84 -82.11
CA VAL A 389 -51.50 1.72 -82.66
C VAL A 389 -51.01 0.78 -81.56
N THR A 390 -50.56 -0.43 -81.93
CA THR A 390 -49.93 -1.37 -81.00
C THR A 390 -48.43 -1.40 -81.23
N SER A 391 -47.64 -1.36 -80.15
CA SER A 391 -46.19 -1.58 -80.16
C SER A 391 -45.81 -2.82 -80.99
N GLY A 392 -44.86 -2.67 -81.92
CA GLY A 392 -44.39 -3.76 -82.80
C GLY A 392 -45.32 -4.14 -83.96
N GLU A 393 -46.49 -3.50 -84.11
CA GLU A 393 -47.46 -3.83 -85.16
C GLU A 393 -46.97 -3.40 -86.56
N SER A 394 -47.21 -4.25 -87.57
CA SER A 394 -46.94 -3.92 -88.98
C SER A 394 -48.20 -3.42 -89.68
N ILE A 395 -48.19 -2.17 -90.13
CA ILE A 395 -49.33 -1.45 -90.72
C ILE A 395 -49.05 -1.20 -92.20
N THR A 396 -49.88 -1.74 -93.10
CA THR A 396 -49.77 -1.49 -94.54
C THR A 396 -50.12 -0.04 -94.89
N ILE A 397 -49.22 0.63 -95.62
CA ILE A 397 -49.40 1.99 -96.13
C ILE A 397 -49.69 1.91 -97.62
N THR A 398 -50.86 2.40 -98.04
CA THR A 398 -51.21 2.53 -99.45
C THR A 398 -51.07 3.99 -99.86
N ILE A 399 -50.31 4.25 -100.93
CA ILE A 399 -50.24 5.58 -101.54
C ILE A 399 -51.13 5.63 -102.78
N GLY A 400 -52.09 6.55 -102.75
CA GLY A 400 -53.03 6.78 -103.84
C GLY A 400 -52.31 7.28 -105.10
N ALA A 401 -52.40 6.51 -106.18
CA ALA A 401 -51.81 6.88 -107.46
C ALA A 401 -52.41 8.19 -108.01
N ALA A 402 -51.63 8.93 -108.80
CA ALA A 402 -52.14 10.06 -109.55
C ALA A 402 -53.23 9.64 -110.55
N GLY A 403 -54.30 10.42 -110.66
CA GLY A 403 -55.28 10.27 -111.72
C GLY A 403 -54.64 10.60 -113.08
N SER A 404 -54.73 9.67 -114.03
CA SER A 404 -54.13 9.82 -115.35
C SER A 404 -54.74 10.99 -116.12
N ALA A 405 -53.92 11.70 -116.90
CA ALA A 405 -54.39 12.69 -117.86
C ALA A 405 -55.43 12.08 -118.82
N GLY A 406 -56.53 12.78 -119.06
CA GLY A 406 -57.44 12.43 -120.15
C GLY A 406 -56.76 12.64 -121.50
N ALA A 407 -56.82 11.67 -122.40
CA ALA A 407 -56.44 11.89 -123.80
C ALA A 407 -57.34 12.96 -124.46
N SER A 408 -56.99 13.46 -125.65
CA SER A 408 -57.90 14.34 -126.41
C SER A 408 -59.26 13.66 -126.61
N GLY A 409 -60.34 14.33 -126.20
CA GLY A 409 -61.70 13.78 -126.17
C GLY A 409 -61.99 12.77 -125.04
N GLY A 410 -61.08 12.58 -124.08
CA GLY A 410 -61.21 11.65 -122.95
C GLY A 410 -61.26 12.35 -121.59
N SER A 411 -62.05 11.80 -120.65
CA SER A 411 -62.04 12.23 -119.26
C SER A 411 -60.70 11.91 -118.60
N GLY A 412 -60.31 12.70 -117.60
CA GLY A 412 -59.21 12.34 -116.71
C GLY A 412 -59.58 11.13 -115.84
N GLY A 413 -58.57 10.37 -115.43
CA GLY A 413 -58.75 9.31 -114.43
C GLY A 413 -58.91 9.92 -113.04
N SER A 414 -59.74 9.31 -112.18
CA SER A 414 -59.76 9.65 -110.76
C SER A 414 -58.45 9.23 -110.08
N GLY A 415 -58.02 9.98 -109.08
CA GLY A 415 -56.87 9.61 -108.25
C GLY A 415 -57.20 8.46 -107.30
N GLY A 416 -56.17 7.71 -106.91
CA GLY A 416 -56.29 6.59 -105.98
C GLY A 416 -56.47 7.04 -104.52
N THR A 417 -57.04 6.16 -103.70
CA THR A 417 -57.12 6.36 -102.24
C THR A 417 -55.76 6.07 -101.60
N SER A 418 -55.33 6.93 -100.67
CA SER A 418 -54.23 6.62 -99.74
C SER A 418 -54.79 6.09 -98.42
N SER A 419 -54.07 5.20 -97.74
CA SER A 419 -54.49 4.66 -96.44
C SER A 419 -53.33 4.38 -95.48
N PHE A 420 -53.62 4.53 -94.18
CA PHE A 420 -52.82 4.03 -93.06
C PHE A 420 -53.55 2.80 -92.49
N GLY A 421 -53.23 1.62 -93.03
CA GLY A 421 -53.97 0.38 -92.78
C GLY A 421 -55.46 0.52 -93.12
N SER A 422 -56.31 -0.06 -92.26
CA SER A 422 -57.76 0.16 -92.21
C SER A 422 -58.17 1.34 -91.31
N ARG A 423 -57.21 1.99 -90.63
CA ARG A 423 -57.46 2.98 -89.57
C ARG A 423 -57.79 4.37 -90.10
N LEU A 424 -57.17 4.76 -91.21
CA LEU A 424 -57.37 6.08 -91.83
C LEU A 424 -57.29 5.97 -93.36
N SER A 425 -58.17 6.67 -94.08
CA SER A 425 -58.20 6.68 -95.54
C SER A 425 -58.51 8.07 -96.09
N CYS A 426 -57.80 8.47 -97.15
CA CYS A 426 -58.08 9.67 -97.92
C CYS A 426 -58.43 9.29 -99.35
N ALA A 427 -59.69 9.48 -99.72
CA ALA A 427 -60.14 9.27 -101.09
C ALA A 427 -59.44 10.23 -102.06
N GLY A 428 -59.14 9.72 -103.25
CA GLY A 428 -58.56 10.54 -104.33
C GLY A 428 -59.58 11.49 -104.95
N GLY A 429 -59.08 12.51 -105.66
CA GLY A 429 -59.91 13.46 -106.40
C GLY A 429 -60.53 12.82 -107.65
N GLY A 430 -61.76 13.22 -108.00
CA GLY A 430 -62.43 12.76 -109.21
C GLY A 430 -61.73 13.25 -110.48
N GLY A 431 -61.76 12.47 -111.55
CA GLY A 431 -61.28 12.90 -112.86
C GLY A 431 -62.13 14.02 -113.47
N GLY A 432 -61.49 14.94 -114.22
CA GLY A 432 -62.18 16.00 -114.96
C GLY A 432 -62.87 15.46 -116.21
N GLY A 433 -64.07 15.95 -116.51
CA GLY A 433 -64.85 15.52 -117.67
C GLY A 433 -64.23 15.88 -119.01
N THR A 434 -64.52 15.07 -120.03
CA THR A 434 -64.24 15.32 -121.45
C THR A 434 -64.63 16.73 -121.89
N GLY A 435 -63.85 17.35 -122.77
CA GLY A 435 -64.35 18.45 -123.59
C GLY A 435 -65.38 17.96 -124.62
N LEU A 436 -66.37 18.80 -124.92
CA LEU A 436 -67.45 18.53 -125.86
C LEU A 436 -67.14 19.11 -127.25
N SER A 437 -67.55 18.43 -128.31
CA SER A 437 -67.35 18.91 -129.70
C SER A 437 -68.33 20.02 -130.13
N ALA A 438 -69.29 20.38 -129.28
CA ALA A 438 -70.30 21.42 -129.50
C ALA A 438 -70.73 22.03 -128.15
N SER A 439 -71.63 23.04 -128.17
CA SER A 439 -72.08 23.79 -126.98
C SER A 439 -72.58 22.89 -125.84
N GLY A 440 -72.09 23.13 -124.62
CA GLY A 440 -72.44 22.39 -123.42
C GLY A 440 -71.49 22.68 -122.26
N THR A 441 -71.52 21.80 -121.24
CA THR A 441 -70.74 21.91 -120.01
C THR A 441 -69.75 20.76 -119.87
N SER A 442 -68.46 21.06 -119.63
CA SER A 442 -67.53 20.07 -119.11
C SER A 442 -67.45 20.19 -117.58
N SER A 443 -67.83 19.10 -116.90
CA SER A 443 -67.89 19.03 -115.43
C SER A 443 -66.49 18.83 -114.84
N GLY A 444 -66.08 19.72 -113.93
CA GLY A 444 -64.85 19.54 -113.15
C GLY A 444 -64.91 18.31 -112.26
N GLY A 445 -63.77 17.69 -112.03
CA GLY A 445 -63.65 16.52 -111.18
C GLY A 445 -63.99 16.86 -109.72
N SER A 446 -64.82 16.04 -109.08
CA SER A 446 -65.22 16.26 -107.68
C SER A 446 -64.02 16.26 -106.74
N ALA A 447 -64.07 17.08 -105.69
CA ALA A 447 -63.11 16.96 -104.58
C ALA A 447 -63.19 15.56 -103.96
N GLY A 448 -62.06 14.96 -103.62
CA GLY A 448 -62.01 13.67 -102.92
C GLY A 448 -62.57 13.73 -101.49
N GLY A 449 -62.67 14.92 -100.91
CA GLY A 449 -63.21 15.15 -99.58
C GLY A 449 -62.67 16.42 -98.94
N THR A 450 -62.70 16.49 -97.61
CA THR A 450 -62.14 17.62 -96.84
C THR A 450 -60.66 17.83 -97.15
N GLY A 451 -60.25 19.09 -97.33
CA GLY A 451 -58.87 19.45 -97.68
C GLY A 451 -58.53 19.34 -99.17
N GLY A 452 -59.48 18.92 -100.02
CA GLY A 452 -59.41 19.00 -101.47
C GLY A 452 -60.45 19.96 -102.05
N SER A 453 -60.11 20.62 -103.15
CA SER A 453 -61.04 21.44 -103.94
C SER A 453 -61.51 20.68 -105.19
N ALA A 454 -62.71 20.96 -105.68
CA ALA A 454 -63.15 20.46 -106.97
C ALA A 454 -62.32 21.08 -108.10
N GLY A 455 -62.20 20.36 -109.21
CA GLY A 455 -61.65 20.90 -110.45
C GLY A 455 -62.58 21.96 -111.05
N GLY A 456 -61.98 22.90 -111.77
CA GLY A 456 -62.71 23.90 -112.52
C GLY A 456 -63.58 23.26 -113.62
N CYS A 457 -64.79 23.79 -113.75
CA CYS A 457 -65.74 23.48 -114.82
C CYS A 457 -65.76 24.59 -115.88
N TYR A 458 -66.17 24.23 -117.10
CA TYR A 458 -66.22 25.16 -118.23
C TYR A 458 -67.56 25.07 -118.97
N TYR A 459 -68.13 26.23 -119.27
CA TYR A 459 -69.40 26.41 -119.96
C TYR A 459 -69.20 27.31 -121.18
N LEU A 460 -69.73 26.88 -122.34
CA LEU A 460 -70.05 27.79 -123.44
C LEU A 460 -71.54 28.11 -123.41
N GLY A 461 -71.89 29.38 -123.27
CA GLY A 461 -73.24 29.86 -123.52
C GLY A 461 -73.59 29.78 -125.02
N THR A 462 -74.89 29.80 -125.33
CA THR A 462 -75.39 29.83 -126.72
C THR A 462 -75.05 31.12 -127.47
N ASP A 463 -74.62 32.14 -126.73
CA ASP A 463 -74.08 33.43 -127.16
C ASP A 463 -72.57 33.42 -127.44
N GLY A 464 -71.88 32.30 -127.20
CA GLY A 464 -70.48 32.09 -127.59
C GLY A 464 -69.43 32.72 -126.67
N VAL A 465 -69.82 33.36 -125.56
CA VAL A 465 -68.88 33.85 -124.54
C VAL A 465 -68.45 32.72 -123.59
N PRO A 466 -67.14 32.47 -123.39
CA PRO A 466 -66.67 31.45 -122.46
C PRO A 466 -66.82 31.88 -120.99
N TRP A 467 -67.41 31.02 -120.17
CA TRP A 467 -67.48 31.20 -118.72
C TRP A 467 -66.99 29.93 -118.01
N GLY A 468 -65.91 30.05 -117.23
CA GLY A 468 -65.41 28.95 -116.41
C GLY A 468 -63.90 28.96 -116.17
N SER A 469 -63.44 27.90 -115.51
CA SER A 469 -62.04 27.65 -115.16
C SER A 469 -61.69 26.23 -115.55
N PHE A 470 -60.54 26.03 -116.20
CA PHE A 470 -60.00 24.71 -116.54
C PHE A 470 -58.88 24.29 -115.56
N GLN A 471 -58.79 24.92 -114.39
CA GLN A 471 -57.77 24.60 -113.39
C GLN A 471 -58.11 23.30 -112.66
N GLY A 472 -57.12 22.46 -112.36
CA GLY A 472 -57.29 21.36 -111.42
C GLY A 472 -57.59 21.88 -110.02
N GLY A 473 -58.24 21.05 -109.19
CA GLY A 473 -58.47 21.32 -107.79
C GLY A 473 -57.19 21.13 -106.97
N GLY A 474 -56.87 22.07 -106.08
CA GLY A 474 -55.77 21.89 -105.13
C GLY A 474 -56.11 20.92 -103.99
N SER A 475 -55.08 20.49 -103.28
CA SER A 475 -55.18 19.95 -101.92
C SER A 475 -54.45 20.90 -100.95
N ILE A 476 -54.57 20.69 -99.63
CA ILE A 476 -53.73 21.42 -98.65
C ILE A 476 -52.22 21.16 -98.80
N PHE A 477 -51.82 20.18 -99.62
CA PHE A 477 -50.43 19.77 -99.85
C PHE A 477 -49.99 19.93 -101.33
N GLY A 478 -50.80 20.56 -102.18
CA GLY A 478 -50.50 20.67 -103.60
C GLY A 478 -51.41 21.60 -104.38
N ALA A 479 -50.85 22.36 -105.33
CA ALA A 479 -51.61 23.27 -106.18
C ALA A 479 -52.11 22.55 -107.44
N GLY A 480 -53.38 22.75 -107.76
CA GLY A 480 -54.00 22.20 -108.96
C GLY A 480 -53.35 22.70 -110.24
N GLY A 481 -53.28 21.84 -111.25
CA GLY A 481 -52.65 22.16 -112.53
C GLY A 481 -53.40 23.25 -113.28
N ALA A 482 -52.69 24.25 -113.80
CA ALA A 482 -53.31 25.23 -114.69
C ALA A 482 -53.73 24.54 -116.01
N GLY A 483 -55.02 24.57 -116.34
CA GLY A 483 -55.46 24.26 -117.70
C GLY A 483 -55.04 25.34 -118.69
N CYS A 484 -55.38 25.15 -119.96
CA CYS A 484 -54.91 25.99 -121.06
C CYS A 484 -56.05 26.38 -122.02
N GLY A 485 -55.95 27.60 -122.55
CA GLY A 485 -56.69 28.02 -123.75
C GLY A 485 -55.81 27.84 -124.99
N ALA A 486 -56.43 27.50 -126.13
CA ALA A 486 -55.78 27.09 -127.38
C ALA A 486 -54.90 25.82 -127.26
N SER A 487 -54.48 25.28 -128.41
CA SER A 487 -54.07 23.88 -128.71
C SER A 487 -52.89 23.27 -127.91
N ILE A 488 -52.96 23.30 -126.59
CA ILE A 488 -51.94 22.86 -125.64
C ILE A 488 -52.56 21.78 -124.73
N ALA A 489 -51.73 20.95 -124.11
CA ALA A 489 -52.16 20.04 -123.06
C ALA A 489 -52.34 20.75 -121.71
N GLY A 490 -53.26 20.27 -120.87
CA GLY A 490 -53.41 20.78 -119.50
C GLY A 490 -52.15 20.53 -118.67
N ARG A 491 -51.77 21.45 -117.79
CA ARG A 491 -50.59 21.24 -116.93
C ARG A 491 -50.91 20.22 -115.83
N PRO A 492 -49.95 19.36 -115.44
CA PRO A 492 -50.12 18.50 -114.29
C PRO A 492 -50.26 19.33 -112.99
N GLY A 493 -50.84 18.72 -111.96
CA GLY A 493 -50.80 19.28 -110.60
C GLY A 493 -49.37 19.37 -110.05
N SER A 494 -49.20 20.06 -108.92
CA SER A 494 -47.93 20.11 -108.18
C SER A 494 -48.14 19.81 -106.70
N GLY A 495 -47.09 19.38 -105.99
CA GLY A 495 -47.22 18.83 -104.64
C GLY A 495 -47.96 17.48 -104.64
N TYR A 496 -48.70 17.17 -103.58
CA TYR A 496 -49.39 15.88 -103.42
C TYR A 496 -50.92 16.02 -103.46
N GLY A 497 -51.59 15.02 -104.04
CA GLY A 497 -53.05 14.95 -104.11
C GLY A 497 -53.72 16.06 -104.93
N ALA A 498 -52.98 16.78 -105.78
CA ALA A 498 -53.51 17.90 -106.56
C ALA A 498 -54.05 17.42 -107.91
N GLY A 499 -55.18 17.97 -108.34
CA GLY A 499 -55.80 17.66 -109.62
C GLY A 499 -55.05 18.26 -110.81
N GLY A 500 -55.10 17.60 -111.96
CA GLY A 500 -54.53 18.09 -113.22
C GLY A 500 -55.42 19.12 -113.91
N GLY A 501 -54.82 20.04 -114.67
CA GLY A 501 -55.56 21.03 -115.46
C GLY A 501 -56.27 20.42 -116.67
N GLY A 502 -57.38 21.01 -117.10
CA GLY A 502 -58.08 20.64 -118.32
C GLY A 502 -57.29 21.03 -119.58
N GLY A 503 -57.33 20.17 -120.60
CA GLY A 503 -56.71 20.41 -121.90
C GLY A 503 -57.64 21.14 -122.88
N ALA A 504 -57.08 21.86 -123.85
CA ALA A 504 -57.81 22.32 -125.03
C ALA A 504 -57.91 21.17 -126.05
N SER A 505 -57.59 21.36 -127.34
CA SER A 505 -57.55 20.25 -128.31
C SER A 505 -56.47 19.17 -128.01
N GLY A 506 -55.62 19.39 -127.01
CA GLY A 506 -54.72 18.39 -126.42
C GLY A 506 -55.31 17.63 -125.22
N GLY A 507 -54.55 16.65 -124.72
CA GLY A 507 -54.91 15.94 -123.48
C GLY A 507 -54.90 16.84 -122.24
N GLY A 508 -55.55 16.39 -121.17
CA GLY A 508 -55.48 17.04 -119.86
C GLY A 508 -54.13 16.87 -119.18
N GLY A 509 -53.97 17.50 -118.02
CA GLY A 509 -52.86 17.27 -117.11
C GLY A 509 -53.10 16.06 -116.23
N ALA A 510 -52.05 15.34 -115.85
CA ALA A 510 -52.15 14.33 -114.80
C ALA A 510 -52.37 15.00 -113.43
N GLY A 511 -53.07 14.32 -112.52
CA GLY A 511 -53.03 14.68 -111.11
C GLY A 511 -51.66 14.38 -110.49
N THR A 512 -51.49 14.62 -109.20
CA THR A 512 -50.34 14.15 -108.43
C THR A 512 -50.74 13.05 -107.46
N GLN A 513 -49.80 12.15 -107.16
CA GLN A 513 -50.00 11.08 -106.19
C GLN A 513 -50.24 11.62 -104.78
N GLY A 514 -50.77 10.78 -103.90
CA GLY A 514 -50.82 11.03 -102.47
C GLY A 514 -49.47 10.84 -101.77
N PHE A 515 -49.50 11.00 -100.44
CA PHE A 515 -48.45 10.58 -99.51
C PHE A 515 -49.06 10.18 -98.16
N VAL A 516 -48.25 9.54 -97.31
CA VAL A 516 -48.55 9.35 -95.88
C VAL A 516 -47.28 9.67 -95.07
N LEU A 517 -47.37 10.65 -94.17
CA LEU A 517 -46.37 10.94 -93.14
C LEU A 517 -46.91 10.42 -91.81
N VAL A 518 -46.08 9.64 -91.12
CA VAL A 518 -46.35 9.13 -89.77
C VAL A 518 -45.32 9.74 -88.82
N GLU A 519 -45.78 10.32 -87.74
CA GLU A 519 -44.95 10.90 -86.67
C GLU A 519 -45.35 10.24 -85.34
N TRP A 520 -44.39 9.92 -84.48
CA TRP A 520 -44.60 9.26 -83.18
C TRP A 520 -43.71 9.89 -82.11
#